data_AF-A0A1D6EFP0-F1
#
_entry.id   AF-A0A1D6EFP0-F1
#
_cell.length_a   1.000
_cell.length_b   1.000
_cell.length_c   1.000
_cell.angle_alpha   90.00
_cell.angle_beta   90.00
_cell.angle_gamma   90.00
#
_symmetry.space_group_name_H-M   'P 1'
#
loop_
_entity.id
_entity.type
_entity.pdbx_description
1 polymer ?
#
loop_
_entity_poly.entity_id
_entity_poly.type
_entity_poly.pdbx_seq_one_letter_code
_entity_poly.pdbx_strand_id
1 'polypeptide(L)'
;MLNISIGESGDRLTRTAKVLEQLSGQSPQPCCDIAARYTMRSFGIRRNEKITCYVTALNCTMSLLFSARQSMFYLQQASRHQTVR
;
A
#
# COMPACT_ATOMS: atom_id res chain seq x y z
N MET A 1 7.25 1.66 6.96
CA MET A 1 7.33 0.50 6.04
C MET A 1 7.18 -0.74 6.89
N LEU A 2 6.22 -1.61 6.59
CA LEU A 2 5.99 -2.85 7.34
C LEU A 2 6.29 -4.02 6.40
N ASN A 3 7.20 -4.89 6.81
CA ASN A 3 7.74 -5.98 5.99
C ASN A 3 7.56 -7.32 6.72
N ILE A 4 6.88 -8.28 6.08
CA ILE A 4 6.67 -9.63 6.64
C ILE A 4 7.14 -10.67 5.61
N SER A 5 8.21 -11.39 5.94
CA SER A 5 8.80 -12.46 5.12
C SER A 5 8.47 -13.83 5.72
N ILE A 6 7.78 -14.69 4.97
CA ILE A 6 7.23 -15.96 5.48
C ILE A 6 8.10 -17.15 5.07
N GLY A 7 8.92 -17.01 4.03
CA GLY A 7 9.83 -18.07 3.56
C GLY A 7 9.16 -19.19 2.77
N GLU A 8 7.82 -19.19 2.67
CA GLU A 8 7.02 -20.17 1.93
C GLU A 8 6.06 -19.43 0.98
N SER A 9 5.87 -19.97 -0.24
CA SER A 9 4.78 -19.52 -1.11
C SER A 9 3.46 -20.24 -0.82
N GLY A 10 2.35 -19.63 -1.26
CA GLY A 10 1.02 -20.24 -1.18
C GLY A 10 0.14 -19.63 -0.09
N ASP A 11 -0.63 -20.47 0.60
CA ASP A 11 -1.74 -20.05 1.47
C ASP A 11 -1.33 -19.19 2.66
N ARG A 12 -0.10 -19.36 3.16
CA ARG A 12 0.40 -18.51 4.24
C ARG A 12 0.59 -17.07 3.77
N LEU A 13 0.98 -16.87 2.50
CA LEU A 13 1.17 -15.55 1.91
C LEU A 13 -0.17 -14.84 1.72
N THR A 14 -1.19 -15.53 1.22
CA THR A 14 -2.54 -14.96 1.06
C THR A 14 -3.21 -14.65 2.41
N ARG A 15 -2.99 -15.47 3.45
CA ARG A 15 -3.47 -15.16 4.81
C ARG A 15 -2.76 -13.95 5.41
N THR A 16 -1.45 -13.86 5.24
CA THR A 16 -0.68 -12.71 5.75
C THR A 16 -1.07 -11.42 5.04
N ALA A 17 -1.37 -11.48 3.74
CA ALA A 17 -1.93 -10.35 3.00
C ALA A 17 -3.26 -9.87 3.65
N LYS A 18 -4.17 -10.77 4.02
CA LYS A 18 -5.40 -10.40 4.73
C LYS A 18 -5.14 -9.75 6.09
N VAL A 19 -4.15 -10.22 6.84
CA VAL A 19 -3.75 -9.62 8.12
C VAL A 19 -3.16 -8.22 7.92
N LEU A 20 -2.35 -8.04 6.87
CA LEU A 20 -1.78 -6.73 6.52
C LEU A 20 -2.87 -5.72 6.12
N GLU A 21 -3.91 -6.18 5.43
CA GLU A 21 -5.09 -5.37 5.08
C GLU A 21 -5.84 -4.90 6.33
N GLN A 22 -6.04 -5.79 7.30
CA GLN A 22 -6.68 -5.46 8.57
C GLN A 22 -5.86 -4.46 9.41
N LEU A 23 -4.53 -4.59 9.40
CA LEU A 23 -3.64 -3.71 10.17
C LEU A 23 -3.46 -2.34 9.51
N SER A 24 -3.43 -2.29 8.17
CA SER A 24 -3.06 -1.07 7.43
C SER A 24 -4.26 -0.32 6.85
N GLY A 25 -5.43 -0.96 6.75
CA GLY A 25 -6.60 -0.39 6.06
C GLY A 25 -6.38 -0.13 4.57
N GLN A 26 -5.34 -0.73 4.00
CA GLN A 26 -4.94 -0.63 2.59
C GLN A 26 -4.99 -2.02 1.97
N SER A 27 -5.51 -2.13 0.75
CA SER A 27 -5.46 -3.39 0.02
C SER A 27 -4.00 -3.68 -0.39
N PRO A 28 -3.39 -4.78 0.10
CA PRO A 28 -2.07 -5.18 -0.37
C PRO A 28 -2.23 -5.66 -1.82
N GLN A 29 -1.82 -4.83 -2.77
CA GLN A 29 -1.82 -5.24 -4.18
C GLN A 29 -0.82 -6.39 -4.38
N PRO A 30 -1.09 -7.39 -5.22
CA PRO A 30 -0.13 -8.47 -5.52
C PRO A 30 1.16 -7.98 -6.19
N CYS A 31 1.21 -6.68 -6.55
CA CYS A 31 2.38 -5.95 -7.03
C CYS A 31 3.41 -5.67 -5.93
N CYS A 32 3.02 -5.68 -4.64
CA CYS A 32 3.96 -5.50 -3.51
C CYS A 32 4.50 -6.83 -2.94
N ASP A 33 4.51 -7.88 -3.76
CA ASP A 33 5.21 -9.13 -3.45
C ASP A 33 6.64 -9.10 -3.97
N ILE A 34 7.63 -9.36 -3.11
CA ILE A 34 9.02 -9.47 -3.54
C ILE A 34 9.26 -10.88 -4.08
N ALA A 35 9.67 -10.94 -5.35
CA ALA A 35 10.12 -12.18 -5.98
C ALA A 35 11.54 -12.54 -5.51
N ALA A 36 11.73 -13.82 -5.21
CA ALA A 36 13.02 -14.40 -4.81
C ALA A 36 14.09 -14.19 -5.90
N ARG A 37 15.18 -13.47 -5.59
CA ARG A 37 16.30 -13.30 -6.53
C ARG A 37 17.20 -14.53 -6.63
N TYR A 38 17.31 -15.30 -5.55
CA TYR A 38 18.19 -16.46 -5.44
C TYR A 38 17.43 -17.68 -4.91
N THR A 39 17.87 -18.87 -5.32
CA THR A 39 17.39 -20.13 -4.74
C THR A 39 18.15 -20.45 -3.47
N MET A 40 17.45 -20.61 -2.36
CA MET A 40 18.01 -21.02 -1.07
C MET A 40 17.32 -22.31 -0.64
N ARG A 41 17.99 -23.45 -0.84
CA ARG A 41 17.41 -24.78 -0.56
C ARG A 41 17.12 -25.01 0.92
N SER A 42 17.91 -24.40 1.81
CA SER A 42 17.73 -24.50 3.27
C SER A 42 16.40 -23.90 3.75
N PHE A 43 15.89 -22.90 3.02
CA PHE A 43 14.63 -22.23 3.35
C PHE A 43 13.48 -22.66 2.41
N GLY A 44 13.70 -23.63 1.52
CA GLY A 44 12.68 -24.08 0.57
C GLY A 44 12.38 -23.10 -0.58
N ILE A 45 13.12 -21.99 -0.69
CA ILE A 45 12.84 -20.89 -1.62
C ILE A 45 13.43 -21.16 -3.01
N ARG A 46 12.57 -21.12 -4.04
CA ARG A 46 12.96 -21.18 -5.45
C ARG A 46 12.97 -19.80 -6.10
N ARG A 47 13.65 -19.67 -7.25
CA ARG A 47 13.83 -18.40 -7.96
C ARG A 47 12.47 -17.93 -8.49
N ASN A 48 12.24 -16.62 -8.42
CA ASN A 48 11.00 -15.95 -8.83
C ASN A 48 9.75 -16.38 -8.05
N GLU A 49 9.92 -17.04 -6.92
CA GLU A 49 8.83 -17.36 -6.01
C GLU A 49 8.48 -16.13 -5.16
N LYS A 50 7.19 -15.93 -4.88
CA LYS A 50 6.70 -14.84 -4.04
C LYS A 50 6.89 -15.22 -2.57
N ILE A 51 7.69 -14.46 -1.82
CA ILE A 51 8.08 -14.81 -0.43
C ILE A 51 7.56 -13.80 0.60
N THR A 52 7.44 -12.54 0.21
CA THR A 52 7.36 -11.42 1.15
C THR A 52 6.29 -10.44 0.70
N CYS A 53 5.41 -10.08 1.63
CA CYS A 53 4.46 -8.99 1.48
C CYS A 53 4.98 -7.77 2.24
N TYR A 54 4.99 -6.60 1.60
CA TYR A 54 5.33 -5.35 2.27
C TYR A 54 4.31 -4.27 1.94
N VAL A 55 4.11 -3.36 2.91
CA VAL A 55 3.26 -2.18 2.74
C VAL A 55 4.08 -0.92 3.04
N THR A 56 4.03 0.02 2.12
CA THR A 56 4.55 1.38 2.32
C THR A 56 3.40 2.29 2.74
N ALA A 57 3.22 2.45 4.05
CA ALA A 57 2.15 3.25 4.67
C ALA A 57 2.21 4.79 4.41
N LEU A 58 2.92 5.25 3.38
CA LEU A 58 3.18 6.68 3.12
C LEU A 58 1.95 7.45 2.60
N ASN A 59 0.92 6.74 2.15
CA ASN A 59 -0.22 7.24 1.37
C ASN A 59 -1.51 7.45 2.17
N CYS A 60 -1.52 7.29 3.51
CA CYS A 60 -2.67 7.68 4.32
C CYS A 60 -2.96 9.19 4.23
N THR A 61 -2.02 9.98 3.70
CA THR A 61 -2.17 11.41 3.39
C THR A 61 -3.01 11.70 2.14
N MET A 62 -3.18 10.75 1.21
CA MET A 62 -3.82 11.05 -0.09
C MET A 62 -5.32 11.35 0.01
N SER A 63 -6.05 10.68 0.90
CA SER A 63 -7.47 10.96 1.13
C SER A 63 -7.69 12.34 1.77
N LEU A 64 -6.86 12.68 2.76
CA LEU A 64 -6.87 13.99 3.42
C LEU A 64 -6.47 15.12 2.46
N LEU A 65 -5.41 14.92 1.67
CA LEU A 65 -4.89 15.93 0.73
C LEU A 65 -5.84 16.16 -0.46
N PHE A 66 -6.56 15.13 -0.92
CA PHE A 66 -7.59 15.26 -1.95
C PHE A 66 -8.80 16.07 -1.44
N SER A 67 -9.30 15.76 -0.23
CA SER A 67 -10.41 16.53 0.36
C SER A 67 -10.03 17.98 0.67
N ALA A 68 -8.81 18.21 1.18
CA ALA A 68 -8.32 19.54 1.53
C ALA A 68 -8.04 20.39 0.28
N ARG A 69 -7.57 19.78 -0.82
CA ARG A 69 -7.35 20.50 -2.08
C ARG A 69 -8.67 20.84 -2.78
N GLN A 70 -9.67 19.96 -2.70
CA GLN A 70 -11.02 20.21 -3.20
C GLN A 70 -11.70 21.35 -2.41
N SER A 71 -11.62 21.37 -1.08
CA SER A 71 -12.22 22.42 -0.25
C SER A 71 -11.56 23.79 -0.47
N MET A 72 -10.22 23.84 -0.60
CA MET A 72 -9.50 25.07 -0.93
C MET A 72 -9.88 25.61 -2.31
N PHE A 73 -10.06 24.73 -3.30
CA PHE A 73 -10.50 25.15 -4.64
C PHE A 73 -11.93 25.73 -4.61
N TYR A 74 -12.86 25.11 -3.87
CA TYR A 74 -14.22 25.65 -3.69
C TYR A 74 -14.22 27.01 -2.98
N LEU A 75 -13.46 27.17 -1.89
CA LEU A 75 -13.36 28.45 -1.17
C LEU A 75 -12.77 29.56 -2.06
N GLN A 76 -11.80 29.22 -2.91
CA GLN A 76 -11.19 30.21 -3.79
C GLN A 76 -12.10 30.64 -4.95
N GLN A 77 -13.01 29.77 -5.42
CA GLN A 77 -14.06 30.18 -6.35
C GLN A 77 -15.11 31.07 -5.68
N ALA A 78 -15.51 30.74 -4.44
CA ALA A 78 -16.46 31.54 -3.68
C ALA A 78 -15.95 32.97 -3.43
N SER A 79 -14.67 33.13 -3.07
CA SER A 79 -14.06 34.46 -2.85
C SER A 79 -13.91 35.30 -4.14
N ARG A 80 -13.71 34.68 -5.31
CA ARG A 80 -13.63 35.38 -6.61
C ARG A 80 -14.97 35.96 -7.05
N HIS A 81 -16.09 35.37 -6.63
CA HIS A 81 -17.43 35.90 -6.93
C HIS A 81 -17.84 37.09 -6.06
N GLN A 82 -17.18 37.29 -4.91
CA GLN A 82 -17.57 38.30 -3.93
C GLN A 82 -16.75 39.60 -4.03
N THR A 83 -15.68 39.60 -4.83
CA THR A 83 -14.79 40.75 -5.07
C THR A 83 -15.15 41.58 -6.31
N VAL A 84 -16.28 41.27 -6.96
CA VAL A 84 -16.89 42.09 -8.03
C VAL A 84 -18.17 42.72 -7.49
N ARG A 85 -18.03 43.69 -6.57
CA ARG A 85 -19.07 44.65 -6.19
C ARG A 85 -18.42 45.99 -5.88
#